data_AF-A0A2N6D2I2-F1
#
_entry.id   AF-A0A2N6D2I2-F1
#
_cell.length_a   1.000
_cell.length_b   1.000
_cell.length_c   1.000
_cell.angle_alpha   90.00
_cell.angle_beta   90.00
_cell.angle_gamma   90.00
#
_symmetry.space_group_name_H-M   'P 1'
#
loop_
_entity.id
_entity.type
_entity.pdbx_description
1 polymer ?
#
loop_
_entity_poly.entity_id
_entity_poly.type
_entity_poly.pdbx_seq_one_letter_code
_entity_poly.pdbx_strand_id
1 'polypeptide(L)'
;MIKSVNHFLLNTLLIFFLLYCSVYAGWFASYSNYFFFPVIYELEDIRGNVFEYAPKNTAGKEDFVFVSSGAHLKIFGEMLRGVNNEGEGLDEITYRSNNVRKKFLTSNELTHLQDVADMITMLKSFMKLILVLLVSVVGTMVVGRVYPFNLSRVLWSMGAFIAGLGLLINKYGFVKIFYFMHDATFPKNHEWFFYYEDSLMSTLLKAPDSFVPMGVVLGFCSLVSFIIMYAVVSKLIIALMKR
;
A
#
# COMPACT_ATOMS: atom_id res chain seq x y z
N MET A 1 31.30 17.80 18.26
CA MET A 1 29.82 17.78 18.18
C MET A 1 29.29 17.97 16.76
N ILE A 2 29.57 19.07 16.07
CA ILE A 2 28.99 19.41 14.74
C ILE A 2 29.20 18.32 13.67
N LYS A 3 30.41 17.74 13.56
CA LYS A 3 30.69 16.64 12.61
C LYS A 3 29.87 15.37 12.87
N SER A 4 29.60 15.05 14.14
CA SER A 4 28.81 13.88 14.53
C SER A 4 27.32 14.09 14.25
N VAL A 5 26.83 15.31 14.46
CA VAL A 5 25.44 15.70 14.16
C VAL A 5 25.17 15.62 12.65
N ASN A 6 26.08 16.16 11.83
CA ASN A 6 25.94 16.11 10.37
C ASN A 6 26.00 14.66 9.83
N HIS A 7 26.83 13.80 10.43
CA HIS A 7 26.91 12.39 10.04
C HIS A 7 25.62 11.62 10.33
N PHE A 8 25.04 11.82 11.52
CA PHE A 8 23.77 11.19 11.88
C PHE A 8 22.61 11.71 11.03
N LEU A 9 22.53 13.03 10.83
CA LEU A 9 21.47 13.66 10.04
C LEU A 9 21.46 13.18 8.59
N LEU A 10 22.60 13.23 7.90
CA LEU A 10 22.68 12.82 6.48
C LEU A 10 22.35 11.34 6.29
N ASN A 11 22.79 10.48 7.20
CA ASN A 11 22.44 9.07 7.16
C ASN A 11 20.95 8.83 7.41
N THR A 12 20.35 9.57 8.34
CA THR A 12 18.91 9.48 8.61
C THR A 12 18.09 9.92 7.41
N LEU A 13 18.47 11.04 6.77
CA LEU A 13 17.83 11.53 5.54
C LEU A 13 18.00 10.53 4.38
N LEU A 14 19.20 9.95 4.22
CA LEU A 14 19.45 8.92 3.22
C LEU A 14 18.52 7.71 3.42
N ILE A 15 18.42 7.20 4.64
CA ILE A 15 17.54 6.07 4.98
C ILE A 15 16.08 6.43 4.70
N PHE A 16 15.63 7.62 5.11
CA PHE A 16 14.26 8.08 4.93
C PHE A 16 13.87 8.17 3.44
N PHE A 17 14.71 8.83 2.62
CA PHE A 17 14.44 8.97 1.18
C PHE A 17 14.52 7.61 0.46
N LEU A 18 15.47 6.76 0.81
CA LEU A 18 15.54 5.41 0.25
C LEU A 18 14.35 4.56 0.66
N LEU A 19 13.87 4.65 1.91
CA LEU A 19 12.68 3.95 2.35
C LEU A 19 11.46 4.37 1.53
N TYR A 20 11.30 5.67 1.29
CA TYR A 20 10.24 6.19 0.45
C TYR A 20 10.30 5.66 -0.99
N CYS A 21 11.48 5.72 -1.63
CA CYS A 21 11.69 5.13 -2.96
C CYS A 21 11.44 3.61 -2.97
N SER A 22 11.73 2.93 -1.87
CA SER A 22 11.56 1.48 -1.74
C SER A 22 10.10 1.08 -1.57
N VAL A 23 9.31 1.86 -0.83
CA VAL A 23 7.85 1.69 -0.75
C VAL A 23 7.20 1.94 -2.10
N TYR A 24 7.66 2.96 -2.83
CA TYR A 24 7.20 3.21 -4.20
C TYR A 24 7.51 2.04 -5.14
N ALA A 25 8.75 1.54 -5.13
CA ALA A 25 9.12 0.37 -5.92
C ALA A 25 8.32 -0.89 -5.49
N GLY A 26 8.13 -1.07 -4.18
CA GLY A 26 7.32 -2.13 -3.61
C GLY A 26 5.86 -2.07 -4.04
N TRP A 27 5.28 -0.87 -4.14
CA TRP A 27 3.94 -0.65 -4.69
C TRP A 27 3.84 -1.16 -6.13
N PHE A 28 4.75 -0.74 -7.02
CA PHE A 28 4.73 -1.20 -8.41
C PHE A 28 4.93 -2.71 -8.54
N ALA A 29 5.85 -3.29 -7.77
CA ALA A 29 6.07 -4.73 -7.76
C ALA A 29 4.82 -5.50 -7.31
N SER A 30 4.14 -5.00 -6.27
CA SER A 30 2.91 -5.61 -5.74
C SER A 30 1.74 -5.42 -6.72
N TYR A 31 1.55 -4.21 -7.24
CA TYR A 31 0.53 -3.86 -8.22
C TYR A 31 0.62 -4.71 -9.49
N SER A 32 1.83 -4.90 -10.04
CA SER A 32 2.04 -5.73 -11.24
C SER A 32 1.64 -7.19 -11.05
N ASN A 33 1.53 -7.66 -9.81
CA ASN A 33 1.11 -9.01 -9.46
C ASN A 33 -0.27 -9.03 -8.79
N TYR A 34 -1.05 -7.97 -8.91
CA TYR A 34 -2.36 -7.83 -8.26
C TYR A 34 -2.30 -8.06 -6.75
N PHE A 35 -1.21 -7.65 -6.09
CA PHE A 35 -0.93 -7.91 -4.67
C PHE A 35 -0.99 -9.40 -4.27
N PHE A 36 -0.78 -10.30 -5.23
CA PHE A 36 -1.01 -11.74 -5.07
C PHE A 36 -2.43 -12.09 -4.61
N PHE A 37 -3.42 -11.26 -4.99
CA PHE A 37 -4.81 -11.46 -4.61
C PHE A 37 -5.39 -12.82 -4.97
N PRO A 38 -5.04 -13.50 -6.09
CA PRO A 38 -5.50 -14.87 -6.33
C PRO A 38 -5.11 -15.86 -5.22
N VAL A 39 -3.95 -15.68 -4.59
CA VAL A 39 -3.51 -16.51 -3.46
C VAL A 39 -4.29 -16.14 -2.20
N ILE A 40 -4.46 -14.84 -1.93
CA ILE A 40 -5.23 -14.32 -0.78
C ILE A 40 -6.70 -14.77 -0.88
N TYR A 41 -7.27 -14.75 -2.08
CA TYR A 41 -8.64 -15.15 -2.38
C TYR A 41 -8.95 -16.57 -1.92
N GLU A 42 -8.03 -17.50 -2.16
CA GLU A 42 -8.13 -18.88 -1.70
C GLU A 42 -7.80 -19.03 -0.21
N LEU A 43 -6.73 -18.37 0.27
CA LEU A 43 -6.30 -18.47 1.67
C LEU A 43 -7.35 -17.97 2.67
N GLU A 44 -8.09 -16.92 2.33
CA GLU A 44 -9.08 -16.30 3.21
C GLU A 44 -10.52 -16.75 2.95
N ASP A 45 -10.71 -17.71 2.05
CA ASP A 45 -12.02 -18.18 1.56
C ASP A 45 -12.94 -16.99 1.18
N ILE A 46 -12.43 -16.10 0.33
CA ILE A 46 -13.20 -14.94 -0.14
C ILE A 46 -14.46 -15.41 -0.87
N ARG A 47 -14.40 -16.58 -1.53
CA ARG A 47 -15.58 -17.18 -2.15
C ARG A 47 -16.65 -17.53 -1.11
N GLY A 48 -16.28 -18.17 0.00
CA GLY A 48 -17.17 -18.42 1.14
C GLY A 48 -17.75 -17.13 1.70
N ASN A 49 -16.92 -16.08 1.86
CA ASN A 49 -17.38 -14.76 2.30
C ASN A 49 -18.45 -14.16 1.36
N VAL A 50 -18.23 -14.25 0.05
CA VAL A 50 -19.23 -13.84 -0.95
C VAL A 50 -20.51 -14.67 -0.83
N PHE A 51 -20.42 -15.99 -0.64
CA PHE A 51 -21.59 -16.85 -0.45
C PHE A 51 -22.41 -16.49 0.79
N GLU A 52 -21.75 -16.04 1.86
CA GLU A 52 -22.41 -15.69 3.10
C GLU A 52 -23.09 -14.31 3.06
N TYR A 53 -22.41 -13.30 2.50
CA TYR A 53 -22.82 -11.90 2.63
C TYR A 53 -23.47 -11.33 1.38
N ALA A 54 -23.12 -11.79 0.17
CA ALA A 54 -23.75 -11.28 -1.04
C ALA A 54 -25.28 -11.46 -1.02
N PRO A 55 -25.86 -12.62 -0.63
CA PRO A 55 -27.32 -12.78 -0.59
C PRO A 55 -28.05 -11.84 0.37
N LYS A 56 -27.33 -11.26 1.34
CA LYS A 56 -27.85 -10.30 2.32
C LYS A 56 -27.69 -8.85 1.84
N ASN A 57 -27.23 -8.64 0.60
CA ASN A 57 -26.84 -7.31 0.16
C ASN A 57 -28.03 -6.34 0.10
N THR A 58 -27.95 -5.23 0.83
CA THR A 58 -29.03 -4.25 0.95
C THR A 58 -29.19 -3.34 -0.28
N ALA A 59 -28.20 -3.32 -1.17
CA ALA A 59 -28.17 -2.50 -2.38
C ALA A 59 -28.71 -3.23 -3.64
N GLY A 60 -29.43 -4.36 -3.49
CA GLY A 60 -30.05 -5.09 -4.62
C GLY A 60 -29.06 -5.88 -5.47
N LYS A 61 -27.94 -6.31 -4.85
CA LYS A 61 -26.85 -7.05 -5.49
C LYS A 61 -26.69 -8.47 -4.96
N GLU A 62 -27.79 -9.07 -4.53
CA GLU A 62 -27.87 -10.43 -3.96
C GLU A 62 -27.44 -11.50 -4.96
N ASP A 63 -27.60 -11.19 -6.25
CA ASP A 63 -27.24 -12.02 -7.38
C ASP A 63 -25.73 -12.10 -7.64
N PHE A 64 -24.90 -11.37 -6.89
CA PHE A 64 -23.45 -11.46 -6.96
C PHE A 64 -22.93 -12.84 -6.51
N VAL A 65 -23.70 -13.58 -5.70
CA VAL A 65 -23.38 -14.96 -5.28
C VAL A 65 -23.20 -15.94 -6.45
N PHE A 66 -23.82 -15.65 -7.60
CA PHE A 66 -23.73 -16.48 -8.80
C PHE A 66 -22.54 -16.12 -9.70
N VAL A 67 -21.78 -15.08 -9.35
CA VAL A 67 -20.61 -14.64 -10.10
C VAL A 67 -19.45 -15.59 -9.83
N SER A 68 -18.70 -15.94 -10.87
CA SER A 68 -17.58 -16.89 -10.75
C SER A 68 -16.37 -16.24 -10.09
N SER A 69 -15.54 -17.04 -9.42
CA SER A 69 -14.27 -16.57 -8.84
C SER A 69 -13.35 -15.93 -9.88
N GLY A 70 -13.36 -16.41 -11.14
CA GLY A 70 -12.62 -15.75 -12.22
C GLY A 70 -13.11 -14.33 -12.50
N ALA A 71 -14.42 -14.08 -12.42
CA ALA A 71 -14.98 -12.74 -12.54
C ALA A 71 -14.70 -11.88 -11.29
N HIS A 72 -14.68 -12.47 -10.09
CA HIS A 72 -14.25 -11.78 -8.86
C HIS A 72 -12.81 -11.26 -8.97
N LEU A 73 -11.87 -12.11 -9.41
CA LEU A 73 -10.48 -11.71 -9.62
C LEU A 73 -10.34 -10.64 -10.69
N LYS A 74 -11.16 -10.71 -11.75
CA LYS A 74 -11.22 -9.66 -12.78
C LYS A 74 -11.69 -8.33 -12.20
N ILE A 75 -12.78 -8.31 -11.44
CA ILE A 75 -13.33 -7.12 -10.78
C ILE A 75 -12.29 -6.51 -9.85
N PHE A 76 -11.61 -7.32 -9.03
CA PHE A 76 -10.50 -6.86 -8.20
C PHE A 76 -9.39 -6.20 -9.03
N GLY A 77 -8.99 -6.83 -10.15
CA GLY A 77 -7.98 -6.26 -11.04
C GLY A 77 -8.41 -4.94 -11.68
N GLU A 78 -9.69 -4.77 -12.00
CA GLU A 78 -10.27 -3.51 -12.49
C GLU A 78 -10.26 -2.42 -11.40
N MET A 79 -10.66 -2.75 -10.16
CA MET A 79 -10.56 -1.82 -9.02
C MET A 79 -9.12 -1.38 -8.78
N LEU A 80 -8.19 -2.34 -8.74
CA LEU A 80 -6.78 -2.06 -8.51
C LEU A 80 -6.20 -1.15 -9.61
N ARG A 81 -6.58 -1.39 -10.87
CA ARG A 81 -6.19 -0.53 -12.00
C ARG A 81 -6.76 0.88 -11.84
N GLY A 82 -8.04 1.02 -11.50
CA GLY A 82 -8.68 2.31 -11.28
C GLY A 82 -7.98 3.10 -10.17
N VAL A 83 -7.73 2.47 -9.01
CA VAL A 83 -6.98 3.08 -7.90
C VAL A 83 -5.57 3.51 -8.33
N ASN A 84 -4.90 2.71 -9.16
CA ASN A 84 -3.56 3.05 -9.63
C ASN A 84 -3.54 4.13 -10.73
N ASN A 85 -4.67 4.39 -11.39
CA ASN A 85 -4.81 5.31 -12.52
C ASN A 85 -5.78 6.45 -12.20
N GLU A 86 -5.59 7.09 -11.04
CA GLU A 86 -6.30 8.33 -10.65
C GLU A 86 -7.84 8.19 -10.57
N GLY A 87 -8.34 6.96 -10.41
CA GLY A 87 -9.76 6.63 -10.34
C GLY A 87 -10.42 6.34 -11.70
N GLU A 88 -9.67 6.44 -12.80
CA GLU A 88 -10.20 6.21 -14.15
C GLU A 88 -10.71 4.78 -14.30
N GLY A 89 -11.97 4.65 -14.75
CA GLY A 89 -12.63 3.38 -15.00
C GLY A 89 -13.26 2.70 -13.77
N LEU A 90 -13.17 3.31 -12.57
CA LEU A 90 -13.83 2.77 -11.37
C LEU A 90 -15.35 2.71 -11.53
N ASP A 91 -15.95 3.75 -12.09
CA ASP A 91 -17.40 3.81 -12.30
C ASP A 91 -17.86 2.83 -13.39
N GLU A 92 -16.98 2.38 -14.29
CA GLU A 92 -17.27 1.46 -15.39
C GLU A 92 -17.31 -0.02 -14.96
N ILE A 93 -16.82 -0.34 -13.76
CA ILE A 93 -16.73 -1.73 -13.27
C ILE A 93 -18.14 -2.32 -13.16
N THR A 94 -18.34 -3.44 -13.87
CA THR A 94 -19.62 -4.11 -13.93
C THR A 94 -19.46 -5.62 -13.78
N TYR A 95 -20.50 -6.25 -13.22
CA TYR A 95 -20.63 -7.70 -13.22
C TYR A 95 -21.89 -8.10 -13.99
N ARG A 96 -21.91 -9.34 -14.47
CA ARG A 96 -23.05 -9.93 -15.16
C ARG A 96 -23.62 -11.03 -14.30
N SER A 97 -24.92 -10.94 -14.01
CA SER A 97 -25.68 -12.00 -13.37
C SER A 97 -27.02 -12.14 -14.08
N ASN A 98 -27.46 -13.38 -14.33
CA ASN A 98 -28.70 -13.68 -15.07
C ASN A 98 -28.86 -12.90 -16.39
N ASN A 99 -27.77 -12.77 -17.16
CA ASN A 99 -27.69 -12.00 -18.41
C ASN A 99 -27.91 -10.48 -18.31
N VAL A 100 -28.04 -9.93 -17.11
CA VAL A 100 -28.12 -8.48 -16.85
C VAL A 100 -26.76 -7.96 -16.41
N ARG A 101 -26.36 -6.80 -16.92
CA ARG A 101 -25.14 -6.09 -16.50
C ARG A 101 -25.49 -5.09 -15.40
N LYS A 102 -24.82 -5.18 -14.25
CA LYS A 102 -25.00 -4.29 -13.10
C LYS A 102 -23.69 -3.60 -12.74
N LYS A 103 -23.77 -2.37 -12.22
CA LYS A 103 -22.61 -1.65 -11.68
C LYS A 103 -22.12 -2.32 -10.40
N PHE A 104 -20.82 -2.57 -10.32
CA PHE A 104 -20.23 -3.25 -9.17
C PHE A 104 -20.19 -2.34 -7.94
N LEU A 105 -19.73 -1.10 -8.10
CA LEU A 105 -19.65 -0.11 -7.02
C LEU A 105 -20.98 0.66 -6.88
N THR A 106 -21.34 0.99 -5.66
CA THR A 106 -22.29 2.04 -5.29
C THR A 106 -21.63 3.42 -5.37
N SER A 107 -22.43 4.50 -5.29
CA SER A 107 -21.89 5.87 -5.31
C SER A 107 -20.92 6.15 -4.15
N ASN A 108 -21.20 5.59 -2.97
CA ASN A 108 -20.34 5.78 -1.79
C ASN A 108 -19.04 4.96 -1.93
N GLU A 109 -19.11 3.72 -2.39
CA GLU A 109 -17.91 2.89 -2.66
C GLU A 109 -17.03 3.51 -3.77
N LEU A 110 -17.65 4.08 -4.81
CA LEU A 110 -16.94 4.80 -5.87
C LEU A 110 -16.20 6.01 -5.31
N THR A 111 -16.87 6.82 -4.48
CA THR A 111 -16.26 7.99 -3.84
C THR A 111 -15.08 7.57 -2.94
N HIS A 112 -15.25 6.49 -2.17
CA HIS A 112 -14.18 5.96 -1.34
C HIS A 112 -12.97 5.51 -2.15
N LEU A 113 -13.17 4.73 -3.22
CA LEU A 113 -12.05 4.29 -4.08
C LEU A 113 -11.41 5.45 -4.84
N GLN A 114 -12.16 6.51 -5.17
CA GLN A 114 -11.59 7.75 -5.70
C GLN A 114 -10.69 8.43 -4.65
N ASP A 115 -11.12 8.54 -3.40
CA ASP A 115 -10.27 9.12 -2.34
C ASP A 115 -8.97 8.32 -2.15
N VAL A 116 -9.04 6.98 -2.23
CA VAL A 116 -7.87 6.10 -2.21
C VAL A 116 -6.98 6.36 -3.42
N ALA A 117 -7.56 6.51 -4.62
CA ALA A 117 -6.82 6.83 -5.84
C ALA A 117 -6.10 8.18 -5.73
N ASP A 118 -6.78 9.21 -5.25
CA ASP A 118 -6.25 10.56 -5.05
C ASP A 118 -5.09 10.56 -4.04
N MET A 119 -5.23 9.82 -2.94
CA MET A 119 -4.16 9.61 -1.97
C MET A 119 -2.92 8.99 -2.63
N ILE A 120 -3.11 7.92 -3.41
CA ILE A 120 -2.01 7.25 -4.13
C ILE A 120 -1.38 8.20 -5.16
N THR A 121 -2.17 8.97 -5.90
CA THR A 121 -1.69 9.96 -6.88
C THR A 121 -0.88 11.06 -6.20
N MET A 122 -1.36 11.59 -5.07
CA MET A 122 -0.65 12.56 -4.26
C MET A 122 0.71 12.01 -3.79
N LEU A 123 0.75 10.78 -3.28
CA LEU A 123 2.00 10.12 -2.91
C LEU A 123 2.94 9.96 -4.12
N LYS A 124 2.46 9.53 -5.29
CA LYS A 124 3.27 9.41 -6.51
C LYS A 124 3.86 10.75 -6.96
N SER A 125 3.12 11.85 -6.77
CA SER A 125 3.55 13.19 -7.21
C SER A 125 4.86 13.65 -6.54
N PHE A 126 5.10 13.24 -5.29
CA PHE A 126 6.30 13.62 -4.54
C PHE A 126 7.57 12.89 -4.98
N MET A 127 7.50 11.84 -5.82
CA MET A 127 8.69 11.06 -6.19
C MET A 127 9.80 11.90 -6.82
N LYS A 128 9.44 12.82 -7.71
CA LYS A 128 10.43 13.68 -8.37
C LYS A 128 11.18 14.54 -7.35
N LEU A 129 10.45 15.12 -6.39
CA LEU A 129 11.03 15.89 -5.30
C LEU A 129 11.96 15.02 -4.43
N ILE A 130 11.50 13.83 -4.04
CA ILE A 130 12.31 12.92 -3.21
C ILE A 130 13.58 12.47 -3.93
N LEU A 131 13.54 12.23 -5.24
CA LEU A 131 14.74 11.89 -6.02
C LEU A 131 15.74 13.06 -6.05
N VAL A 132 15.28 14.30 -6.23
CA VAL A 132 16.16 15.48 -6.19
C VAL A 132 16.79 15.64 -4.80
N LEU A 133 16.02 15.46 -3.73
CA LEU A 133 16.51 15.53 -2.35
C LEU A 133 17.48 14.40 -2.04
N LEU A 134 17.22 13.18 -2.52
CA LEU A 134 18.12 12.04 -2.39
C LEU A 134 19.47 12.30 -3.07
N VAL A 135 19.46 12.78 -4.32
CA VAL A 135 20.69 13.16 -5.04
C VAL A 135 21.44 14.26 -4.30
N SER A 136 20.74 15.24 -3.74
CA SER A 136 21.33 16.32 -2.95
C SER A 136 22.00 15.81 -1.67
N VAL A 137 21.36 14.87 -0.96
CA VAL A 137 21.95 14.21 0.22
C VAL A 137 23.18 13.39 -0.15
N VAL A 138 23.09 12.58 -1.22
CA VAL A 138 24.22 11.78 -1.73
C VAL A 138 25.40 12.69 -2.11
N GLY A 139 25.16 13.77 -2.84
CA GLY A 139 26.19 14.75 -3.22
C GLY A 139 26.84 15.40 -1.99
N THR A 140 26.03 15.82 -1.01
CA THR A 140 26.52 16.40 0.23
C THR A 140 27.35 15.40 1.04
N MET A 141 26.96 14.13 1.07
CA MET A 141 27.73 13.06 1.71
C MET A 141 29.08 12.88 1.02
N VAL A 142 29.12 12.83 -0.31
CA VAL A 142 30.37 12.67 -1.09
C VAL A 142 31.33 13.84 -0.86
N VAL A 143 30.86 15.08 -1.00
CA VAL A 143 31.70 16.29 -0.78
C VAL A 143 32.15 16.38 0.69
N GLY A 144 31.25 16.12 1.63
CA GLY A 144 31.53 16.15 3.07
C GLY A 144 32.29 14.94 3.61
N ARG A 145 32.62 13.96 2.75
CA ARG A 145 33.28 12.69 3.14
C ARG A 145 32.56 11.96 4.28
N VAL A 146 31.23 11.99 4.26
CA VAL A 146 30.35 11.37 5.26
C VAL A 146 29.97 9.96 4.81
N TYR A 147 30.52 8.94 5.46
CA TYR A 147 30.25 7.55 5.10
C TYR A 147 28.82 7.10 5.48
N PRO A 148 28.19 6.24 4.67
CA PRO A 148 26.91 5.64 5.00
C PRO A 148 27.03 4.67 6.19
N PHE A 149 25.95 4.50 6.96
CA PHE A 149 25.89 3.48 8.01
C PHE A 149 25.99 2.07 7.42
N ASN A 150 26.51 1.14 8.22
CA ASN A 150 26.55 -0.27 7.84
C ASN A 150 25.12 -0.80 7.67
N LEU A 151 24.85 -1.52 6.57
CA LEU A 151 23.53 -2.05 6.25
C LEU A 151 22.97 -2.90 7.40
N SER A 152 23.76 -3.78 8.01
CA SER A 152 23.31 -4.60 9.15
C SER A 152 22.83 -3.75 10.32
N ARG A 153 23.50 -2.63 10.60
CA ARG A 153 23.08 -1.71 11.67
C ARG A 153 21.75 -1.03 11.33
N VAL A 154 21.58 -0.64 10.07
CA VAL A 154 20.32 -0.07 9.57
C VAL A 154 19.19 -1.09 9.71
N LEU A 155 19.38 -2.33 9.24
CA LEU A 155 18.37 -3.38 9.34
C LEU A 155 18.01 -3.73 10.80
N TRP A 156 19.00 -3.82 11.71
CA TRP A 156 18.72 -4.02 13.14
C TRP A 156 17.93 -2.86 13.74
N SER A 157 18.27 -1.61 13.39
CA SER A 157 17.54 -0.44 13.88
C SER A 157 16.10 -0.40 13.36
N MET A 158 15.89 -0.74 12.08
CA MET A 158 14.55 -0.85 11.49
C MET A 158 13.76 -1.99 12.12
N GLY A 159 14.39 -3.15 12.34
CA GLY A 159 13.77 -4.29 13.00
C GLY A 159 13.35 -3.96 14.43
N ALA A 160 14.20 -3.28 15.20
CA ALA A 160 13.86 -2.81 16.54
C ALA A 160 12.71 -1.79 16.53
N PHE A 161 12.70 -0.88 15.57
CA PHE A 161 11.62 0.10 15.40
C PHE A 161 10.29 -0.57 15.04
N ILE A 162 10.28 -1.49 14.07
CA ILE A 162 9.11 -2.27 13.67
C ILE A 162 8.60 -3.12 14.84
N ALA A 163 9.48 -3.76 15.59
CA ALA A 163 9.10 -4.51 16.79
C ALA A 163 8.43 -3.60 17.84
N GLY A 164 8.96 -2.39 18.04
CA GLY A 164 8.36 -1.37 18.89
C GLY A 164 6.95 -0.96 18.42
N LEU A 165 6.77 -0.72 17.12
CA LEU A 165 5.46 -0.46 16.53
C LEU A 165 4.51 -1.65 16.70
N GLY A 166 5.00 -2.88 16.52
CA GLY A 166 4.23 -4.11 16.74
C GLY A 166 3.72 -4.23 18.17
N LEU A 167 4.53 -3.87 19.18
CA LEU A 167 4.10 -3.83 20.58
C LEU A 167 3.01 -2.78 20.81
N LEU A 168 3.09 -1.62 20.15
CA LEU A 168 2.05 -0.59 20.23
C LEU A 168 0.74 -1.08 19.58
N ILE A 169 0.82 -1.71 18.40
CA ILE A 169 -0.35 -2.29 17.73
C ILE A 169 -0.99 -3.37 18.59
N ASN A 170 -0.19 -4.24 19.20
CA ASN A 170 -0.70 -5.26 20.13
C ASN A 170 -1.39 -4.64 21.35
N LYS A 171 -0.87 -3.53 21.88
CA LYS A 171 -1.45 -2.83 23.04
C LYS A 171 -2.78 -2.12 22.72
N TYR A 172 -2.86 -1.42 21.59
CA TYR A 172 -4.02 -0.59 21.26
C TYR A 172 -5.05 -1.28 20.35
N GLY A 173 -4.67 -2.39 19.72
CA GLY A 173 -5.48 -3.15 18.78
C GLY A 173 -5.38 -2.60 17.34
N PHE A 174 -5.21 -3.50 16.37
CA PHE A 174 -5.09 -3.16 14.95
C PHE A 174 -6.30 -2.36 14.44
N VAL A 175 -7.52 -2.84 14.71
CA VAL A 175 -8.76 -2.21 14.19
C VAL A 175 -8.90 -0.75 14.66
N LYS A 176 -8.56 -0.44 15.92
CA LYS A 176 -8.65 0.93 16.43
C LYS A 176 -7.65 1.86 15.75
N ILE A 177 -6.43 1.38 15.53
CA ILE A 177 -5.41 2.14 14.81
C ILE A 177 -5.84 2.32 13.34
N PHE A 178 -6.36 1.27 12.72
CA PHE A 178 -6.85 1.29 11.35
C PHE A 178 -7.97 2.33 11.18
N TYR A 179 -8.99 2.33 12.05
CA TYR A 179 -10.07 3.32 12.03
C TYR A 179 -9.57 4.75 12.29
N PHE A 180 -8.70 4.94 13.28
CA PHE A 180 -8.09 6.24 13.54
C PHE A 180 -7.34 6.78 12.32
N MET A 181 -6.58 5.93 11.61
CA MET A 181 -5.88 6.32 10.40
C MET A 181 -6.82 6.68 9.26
N HIS A 182 -7.94 5.95 9.09
CA HIS A 182 -8.93 6.25 8.06
C HIS A 182 -9.63 7.59 8.33
N ASP A 183 -10.07 7.82 9.57
CA ASP A 183 -10.68 9.09 9.98
C ASP A 183 -9.73 10.29 9.84
N ALA A 184 -8.42 10.08 10.02
CA ALA A 184 -7.41 11.11 9.87
C ALA A 184 -7.03 11.39 8.41
N THR A 185 -7.23 10.41 7.51
CA THR A 185 -6.78 10.48 6.11
C THR A 185 -7.90 10.91 5.18
N PHE A 186 -9.12 10.41 5.39
CA PHE A 186 -10.25 10.63 4.49
C PHE A 186 -11.16 11.78 4.94
N PRO A 187 -11.82 12.49 4.01
CA PRO A 187 -12.76 13.55 4.36
C PRO A 187 -13.91 13.06 5.25
N LYS A 188 -14.30 13.85 6.26
CA LYS A 188 -15.38 13.50 7.22
C LYS A 188 -16.75 13.21 6.59
N ASN A 189 -16.96 13.69 5.36
CA ASN A 189 -18.24 13.56 4.65
C ASN A 189 -18.24 12.37 3.68
N HIS A 190 -17.14 11.63 3.56
CA HIS A 190 -17.01 10.48 2.68
C HIS A 190 -17.00 9.20 3.52
N GLU A 191 -17.89 8.27 3.17
CA GLU A 191 -17.92 6.96 3.82
C GLU A 191 -16.68 6.15 3.41
N TRP A 192 -15.96 5.64 4.40
CA TRP A 192 -14.81 4.76 4.18
C TRP A 192 -15.02 3.37 4.79
N PHE A 193 -15.95 3.24 5.74
CA PHE A 193 -16.31 1.98 6.37
C PHE A 193 -17.64 1.48 5.82
N PHE A 194 -17.66 0.24 5.34
CA PHE A 194 -18.87 -0.40 4.84
C PHE A 194 -19.01 -1.79 5.44
N TYR A 195 -20.23 -2.15 5.84
CA TYR A 195 -20.56 -3.52 6.25
C TYR A 195 -20.59 -4.44 5.03
N TYR A 196 -20.39 -5.75 5.24
CA TYR A 196 -20.42 -6.72 4.15
C TYR A 196 -21.79 -6.79 3.48
N GLU A 197 -22.86 -6.70 4.27
CA GLU A 197 -24.23 -6.65 3.80
C GLU A 197 -24.52 -5.38 2.98
N ASP A 198 -23.73 -4.32 3.09
CA ASP A 198 -24.01 -3.06 2.37
C ASP A 198 -23.09 -2.88 1.16
N SER A 199 -21.93 -3.55 1.15
CA SER A 199 -20.86 -3.29 0.17
C SER A 199 -20.32 -4.57 -0.46
N LEU A 200 -20.48 -4.66 -1.79
CA LEU A 200 -19.82 -5.72 -2.56
C LEU A 200 -18.31 -5.54 -2.59
N MET A 201 -17.80 -4.30 -2.54
CA MET A 201 -16.37 -4.04 -2.41
C MET A 201 -15.81 -4.68 -1.14
N SER A 202 -16.45 -4.43 0.01
CA SER A 202 -16.02 -4.97 1.31
C SER A 202 -16.25 -6.47 1.40
N THR A 203 -17.31 -6.99 0.79
CA THR A 203 -17.55 -8.44 0.68
C THR A 203 -16.50 -9.14 -0.17
N LEU A 204 -16.16 -8.58 -1.34
CA LEU A 204 -15.17 -9.15 -2.24
C LEU A 204 -13.74 -9.01 -1.71
N LEU A 205 -13.45 -7.96 -0.97
CA LEU A 205 -12.16 -7.77 -0.32
C LEU A 205 -12.11 -8.39 1.08
N LYS A 206 -13.21 -8.95 1.63
CA LYS A 206 -13.28 -9.34 3.04
C LYS A 206 -12.65 -8.28 3.96
N ALA A 207 -12.95 -7.01 3.71
CA ALA A 207 -12.27 -5.89 4.37
C ALA A 207 -12.62 -5.85 5.86
N PRO A 208 -11.68 -5.61 6.78
CA PRO A 208 -10.28 -5.24 6.58
C PRO A 208 -9.31 -6.43 6.56
N ASP A 209 -9.77 -7.68 6.64
CA ASP A 209 -8.92 -8.86 6.85
C ASP A 209 -7.89 -9.02 5.72
N SER A 210 -8.33 -8.98 4.46
CA SER A 210 -7.43 -9.18 3.30
C SER A 210 -6.38 -8.09 3.13
N PHE A 211 -6.56 -6.92 3.78
CA PHE A 211 -5.54 -5.87 3.77
C PHE A 211 -4.29 -6.28 4.55
N VAL A 212 -4.39 -7.19 5.52
CA VAL A 212 -3.23 -7.70 6.25
C VAL A 212 -2.27 -8.46 5.32
N PRO A 213 -2.67 -9.53 4.61
CA PRO A 213 -1.76 -10.22 3.70
C PRO A 213 -1.30 -9.33 2.52
N MET A 214 -2.16 -8.44 1.99
CA MET A 214 -1.70 -7.46 0.97
C MET A 214 -0.64 -6.51 1.52
N GLY A 215 -0.79 -6.07 2.78
CA GLY A 215 0.19 -5.25 3.48
C GLY A 215 1.52 -5.99 3.70
N VAL A 216 1.47 -7.31 3.99
CA VAL A 216 2.67 -8.15 4.08
C VAL A 216 3.38 -8.24 2.73
N VAL A 217 2.66 -8.45 1.63
CA VAL A 217 3.21 -8.45 0.27
C VAL A 217 3.93 -7.13 -0.02
N LEU A 218 3.26 -6.00 0.22
CA LEU A 218 3.84 -4.67 0.01
C LEU A 218 5.08 -4.45 0.89
N GLY A 219 5.01 -4.82 2.17
CA GLY A 219 6.11 -4.70 3.13
C GLY A 219 7.32 -5.52 2.72
N PHE A 220 7.12 -6.75 2.26
CA PHE A 220 8.17 -7.62 1.75
C PHE A 220 8.83 -7.04 0.50
N CYS A 221 8.04 -6.66 -0.52
CA CYS A 221 8.54 -6.03 -1.75
C CYS A 221 9.32 -4.74 -1.45
N SER A 222 8.84 -3.94 -0.50
CA SER A 222 9.49 -2.70 -0.06
C SER A 222 10.81 -2.98 0.67
N LEU A 223 10.86 -3.99 1.54
CA LEU A 223 12.07 -4.36 2.27
C LEU A 223 13.17 -4.86 1.33
N VAL A 224 12.82 -5.73 0.38
CA VAL A 224 13.76 -6.22 -0.64
C VAL A 224 14.31 -5.06 -1.47
N SER A 225 13.42 -4.18 -1.93
CA SER A 225 13.79 -2.97 -2.67
C SER A 225 14.75 -2.09 -1.87
N PHE A 226 14.47 -1.89 -0.57
CA PHE A 226 15.31 -1.10 0.33
C PHE A 226 16.71 -1.68 0.49
N ILE A 227 16.81 -2.98 0.74
CA ILE A 227 18.11 -3.67 0.89
C ILE A 227 18.97 -3.48 -0.36
N ILE A 228 18.38 -3.68 -1.54
CA ILE A 228 19.07 -3.52 -2.82
C ILE A 228 19.50 -2.07 -3.04
N MET A 229 18.56 -1.12 -2.94
CA MET A 229 18.84 0.30 -3.15
C MET A 229 19.88 0.84 -2.17
N TYR A 230 19.76 0.51 -0.88
CA TYR A 230 20.71 0.94 0.14
C TYR A 230 22.11 0.37 -0.12
N ALA A 231 22.22 -0.92 -0.48
CA ALA A 231 23.50 -1.54 -0.79
C ALA A 231 24.17 -0.89 -2.02
N VAL A 232 23.40 -0.62 -3.07
CA VAL A 232 23.90 0.03 -4.29
C VAL A 232 24.35 1.46 -4.02
N VAL A 233 23.48 2.28 -3.41
CA VAL A 233 23.78 3.69 -3.13
C VAL A 233 24.93 3.84 -2.14
N SER A 234 25.00 3.00 -1.11
CA SER A 234 26.11 3.02 -0.15
C SER A 234 27.45 2.72 -0.83
N LYS A 235 27.50 1.71 -1.72
CA LYS A 235 28.69 1.40 -2.51
C LYS A 235 29.06 2.52 -3.46
N LEU A 236 28.07 3.15 -4.10
CA LEU A 236 28.28 4.29 -5.00
C LEU A 236 28.90 5.48 -4.27
N ILE A 237 28.36 5.85 -3.10
CA ILE A 237 28.90 6.93 -2.26
C ILE A 237 30.38 6.66 -1.94
N ILE A 238 30.70 5.45 -1.47
CA ILE A 238 32.07 5.07 -1.11
C ILE A 238 33.00 5.12 -2.33
N ALA A 239 32.54 4.64 -3.49
CA ALA A 239 33.33 4.65 -4.72
C ALA A 239 33.62 6.08 -5.21
N LEU A 240 32.63 6.97 -5.15
CA LEU A 240 32.78 8.38 -5.54
C LEU A 240 33.72 9.15 -4.60
N MET A 241 33.77 8.80 -3.32
CA MET A 241 34.75 9.37 -2.39
C MET A 241 36.18 8.90 -2.66
N LYS A 242 36.38 7.71 -3.22
CA LYS A 242 37.74 7.22 -3.50
C LYS A 242 38.36 7.87 -4.74
N ARG A 243 37.55 8.54 -5.56
CA ARG A 243 37.98 9.39 -6.66
C ARG A 243 38.30 10.80 -6.14
#